data_AF-A0A850B089-F1
#
_entry.id   AF-A0A850B089-F1
#
_cell.length_a   1.000
_cell.length_b   1.000
_cell.length_c   1.000
_cell.angle_alpha   90.00
_cell.angle_beta   90.00
_cell.angle_gamma   90.00
#
_symmetry.space_group_name_H-M   'P 1'
#
loop_
_entity.id
_entity.type
_entity.pdbx_description
1 polymer ?
#
loop_
_entity_poly.entity_id
_entity_poly.type
_entity_poly.pdbx_seq_one_letter_code
_entity_poly.pdbx_strand_id
1 'polypeptide(L)' 'MLRFRKTFGRGPFRMTVTRKGLGWRLGGRLFRFGVSPDGRRYISFGIPGTGLYWIKHFNR' A
#
# COMPACT_ATOMS: atom_id res chain seq x y z
N MET A 1 -5.53 -18.23 -17.27
CA MET A 1 -4.52 -17.23 -16.85
C MET A 1 -4.26 -17.40 -15.35
N LEU A 2 -3.20 -18.11 -14.95
CA LEU A 2 -2.92 -18.32 -13.51
C LEU A 2 -2.53 -16.98 -12.85
N ARG A 3 -3.26 -16.58 -11.80
CA ARG A 3 -2.99 -15.36 -11.02
C ARG A 3 -2.37 -15.76 -9.68
N PHE A 4 -1.04 -15.64 -9.58
CA PHE A 4 -0.36 -15.82 -8.29
C PHE A 4 -0.42 -14.52 -7.49
N ARG A 5 -1.20 -14.54 -6.41
CA ARG A 5 -1.29 -13.46 -5.43
C ARG A 5 -1.25 -14.07 -4.04
N LYS A 6 -0.20 -13.78 -3.28
CA LYS A 6 -0.09 -14.17 -1.87
C LYS A 6 -0.06 -12.91 -1.03
N THR A 7 -0.98 -12.80 -0.08
CA THR A 7 -1.08 -11.65 0.82
C THR A 7 -0.75 -12.12 2.23
N PHE A 8 0.25 -11.51 2.85
CA PHE A 8 0.64 -11.74 4.23
C PHE A 8 0.42 -10.44 5.00
N GLY A 9 -0.40 -10.45 6.03
CA GLY A 9 -0.63 -9.24 6.83
C GLY A 9 -0.79 -9.57 8.30
N ARG A 10 -0.19 -8.74 9.15
CA ARG A 10 -0.33 -8.79 10.61
C ARG A 10 -0.45 -7.35 11.10
N GLY A 11 -1.66 -6.98 11.54
CA GLY A 11 -1.96 -5.63 12.04
C GLY A 11 -1.80 -4.52 10.99
N PRO A 12 -1.18 -3.37 11.32
CA PRO A 12 -1.02 -2.23 10.41
C PRO A 12 -0.04 -2.50 9.26
N PHE A 13 0.59 -3.68 9.23
CA PHE A 13 1.47 -4.11 8.15
C PHE A 13 0.81 -5.20 7.30
N ARG A 14 0.70 -4.95 6.00
CA ARG A 14 0.19 -5.89 5.00
C ARG A 14 1.11 -5.91 3.78
N MET A 15 1.73 -7.05 3.54
CA MET A 15 2.55 -7.36 2.39
C MET A 15 1.76 -8.18 1.37
N THR A 16 1.86 -7.84 0.09
CA THR A 16 1.22 -8.52 -1.04
C THR A 16 2.28 -8.87 -2.07
N VAL A 17 2.56 -10.16 -2.21
CA VAL A 17 3.44 -10.70 -3.23
C VAL A 17 2.59 -11.09 -4.44
N THR A 18 2.95 -10.58 -5.60
CA THR A 18 2.31 -10.95 -6.87
C THR A 18 3.35 -11.34 -7.89
N ARG A 19 2.92 -11.96 -8.99
CA ARG A 19 3.81 -12.33 -10.11
C ARG A 19 4.50 -11.12 -10.78
N LYS A 20 3.99 -9.90 -10.60
CA LYS A 20 4.57 -8.64 -11.13
C LYS A 20 5.55 -7.96 -10.16
N GLY A 21 5.56 -8.36 -8.89
CA GLY A 21 6.45 -7.80 -7.88
C GLY A 21 5.90 -7.85 -6.46
N LEU A 22 6.68 -7.27 -5.54
CA LEU A 22 6.44 -7.21 -4.10
C LEU A 22 5.84 -5.85 -3.73
N GLY A 23 4.58 -5.87 -3.29
CA GLY A 23 3.95 -4.71 -2.67
C GLY A 23 3.88 -4.87 -1.16
N TRP A 24 4.01 -3.78 -0.41
CA TRP A 24 3.80 -3.79 1.04
C TRP A 24 3.13 -2.51 1.46
N ARG A 25 2.37 -2.55 2.56
CA ARG A 25 1.67 -1.40 3.12
C ARG A 25 1.91 -1.44 4.61
N LEU A 26 2.36 -0.33 5.16
CA LEU A 26 2.70 -0.16 6.56
C LEU A 26 2.02 1.14 7.01
N GLY A 27 0.99 1.02 7.83
CA GLY A 27 0.36 2.17 8.47
C GLY A 27 -1.14 2.05 8.74
N GLY A 28 -1.60 2.96 9.60
CA GLY A 28 -2.96 3.02 10.15
C GLY A 28 -3.86 4.05 9.46
N ARG A 29 -4.96 4.40 10.12
CA ARG A 29 -6.01 5.30 9.59
C ARG A 29 -5.50 6.70 9.21
N LEU A 30 -4.39 7.14 9.79
CA LEU A 30 -3.78 8.46 9.63
C LEU A 30 -2.64 8.52 8.61
N PHE A 31 -1.71 7.57 8.69
CA PHE A 31 -0.57 7.47 7.79
C PHE A 31 -0.49 6.06 7.25
N ARG A 32 -0.47 5.90 5.93
CA ARG A 32 -0.13 4.62 5.27
C ARG A 32 0.96 4.85 4.25
N PHE A 33 2.05 4.12 4.40
CA PHE A 33 3.12 4.06 3.43
C PHE A 33 3.02 2.73 2.73
N GLY A 34 3.15 2.71 1.41
CA GLY A 34 3.10 1.44 0.70
C GLY A 34 3.82 1.44 -0.63
N VAL A 35 4.18 0.25 -1.05
CA VAL A 35 4.71 -0.05 -2.37
C VAL A 35 3.70 -0.94 -3.05
N SER A 36 3.31 -0.58 -4.27
CA SER A 36 2.47 -1.40 -5.12
C SER A 36 3.29 -2.50 -5.77
N PRO A 37 2.68 -3.64 -6.15
CA PRO A 37 3.40 -4.73 -6.79
C PRO A 37 4.08 -4.35 -8.10
N ASP A 38 3.62 -3.29 -8.78
CA ASP A 38 4.23 -2.73 -9.99
C ASP A 38 5.40 -1.76 -9.69
N GLY A 39 5.97 -1.79 -8.48
CA GLY A 39 7.09 -0.93 -8.06
C GLY A 39 6.71 0.49 -7.61
N ARG A 40 5.45 0.90 -7.81
CA ARG A 40 4.99 2.26 -7.47
C ARG A 40 4.93 2.45 -5.96
N ARG A 41 5.83 3.28 -5.42
CA ARG A 41 5.79 3.73 -4.02
C ARG A 41 4.71 4.80 -3.88
N TYR A 42 3.91 4.71 -2.83
CA TYR A 42 2.90 5.71 -2.50
C TYR A 42 2.85 5.96 -1.01
N ILE A 43 2.50 7.18 -0.65
CA ILE A 43 2.34 7.63 0.72
C ILE A 43 0.96 8.26 0.79
N SER A 44 0.13 7.76 1.71
CA SER A 44 -1.18 8.32 1.98
C SER A 44 -1.22 8.88 3.40
N PHE A 45 -1.58 10.15 3.53
CA PHE A 45 -1.84 10.80 4.80
C PHE A 45 -3.31 11.24 4.84
N GLY A 46 -4.03 10.95 5.91
CA GLY A 46 -5.44 11.29 6.05
C GLY A 46 -5.72 11.95 7.39
N ILE A 47 -6.49 13.02 7.38
CA ILE A 47 -6.97 13.66 8.60
C ILE A 47 -8.29 12.95 9.00
N PRO A 48 -8.38 12.38 10.21
CA PRO A 48 -9.54 11.61 10.62
C PRO A 48 -10.67 12.58 10.96
N GLY A 49 -11.89 12.28 10.50
CA GLY A 49 -13.06 13.12 10.77
C GLY A 49 -13.34 14.20 9.73
N THR A 50 -12.40 14.52 8.84
CA THR A 50 -12.61 15.50 7.75
C THR A 50 -12.75 14.86 6.36
N GLY A 51 -12.48 13.56 6.23
CA GLY A 51 -12.55 12.84 4.94
C GLY A 51 -11.45 13.23 3.94
N LEU A 52 -10.59 14.19 4.30
CA LEU A 52 -9.47 14.63 3.49
C LEU A 52 -8.33 13.62 3.60
N TYR A 53 -7.91 13.13 2.44
CA TYR A 53 -6.76 12.27 2.29
C TYR A 53 -5.85 12.82 1.19
N TRP A 54 -4.56 12.76 1.43
CA TRP A 54 -3.51 13.14 0.51
C TRP A 54 -2.73 11.89 0.14
N ILE A 55 -2.66 11.57 -1.15
CA ILE A 55 -1.88 10.43 -1.65
C ILE A 55 -0.83 10.97 -2.61
N LYS A 56 0.43 10.69 -2.32
CA LYS A 56 1.54 10.98 -3.24
C LYS A 56 2.15 9.69 -3.75
N HIS A 57 2.15 9.55 -5.08
CA HIS A 57 2.84 8.49 -5.78
C HIS A 57 4.25 8.96 -6.15
N PHE A 58 5.27 8.21 -5.76
CA PHE A 58 6.68 8.56 -5.93
C PHE A 58 7.29 8.03 -7.25
N ASN A 59 6.50 7.45 -8.14
CA ASN A 59 7.00 6.77 -9.33
C ASN A 59 6.62 7.52 -10.62
N ARG A 60 7.58 8.32 -11.13
CA ARG A 60 7.68 8.76 -12.53
C ARG A 60 9.01 8.28 -13.08
#